data_AF-I0IM29-F1
#
_entry.id   AF-I0IM29-F1
#
_cell.length_a   1.000
_cell.length_b   1.000
_cell.length_c   1.000
_cell.angle_alpha   90.00
_cell.angle_beta   90.00
_cell.angle_gamma   90.00
#
_symmetry.space_group_name_H-M   'P 1'
#
loop_
_entity.id
_entity.type
_entity.pdbx_description
1 polymer ?
#
loop_
_entity_poly.entity_id
_entity_poly.type
_entity_poly.pdbx_seq_one_letter_code
_entity_poly.pdbx_strand_id
1 'polypeptide(L)'
;MSQIEKKEMDHWQSAGGWKSLEKTAADIVSAAEASAGSVRMSPLLGGGTRLMLEMNHRISRDIDLFIRDPQWIGLISPRLNEKVENLVSGYEEDATFLKLKFPEGEIDFIVRMSLTGLPPETSEKSLFLLDPIEEVLAKKLFYRGASLTSRDLFDWACIESMYPGSVDSQRIARLVNSRAPEIRQSLEMMANSSSAKRMWNLIETPIEMDFDKTVSWGKNRLNAYWDLSLAGKEGHGGRSVSGRESKKEKNPGYGFGF
;
A
#
# COMPACT_ATOMS: atom_id res chain seq x y z
N MET A 1 -20.90 7.64 10.70
CA MET A 1 -19.59 7.06 11.10
C MET A 1 -19.53 6.98 12.62
N SER A 2 -18.74 6.06 13.14
CA SER A 2 -18.54 5.90 14.58
C SER A 2 -17.56 6.99 15.03
N GLN A 3 -18.10 8.11 15.51
CA GLN A 3 -17.25 9.22 15.94
C GLN A 3 -16.55 8.84 17.24
N ILE A 4 -15.23 8.91 17.22
CA ILE A 4 -14.38 8.80 18.40
C ILE A 4 -13.67 10.13 18.61
N GLU A 5 -13.34 10.44 19.86
CA GLU A 5 -12.57 11.63 20.15
C GLU A 5 -11.12 11.47 19.68
N LYS A 6 -10.47 12.59 19.35
CA LYS A 6 -9.04 12.60 19.02
C LYS A 6 -8.19 11.98 20.13
N LYS A 7 -8.56 12.19 21.40
CA LYS A 7 -7.87 11.60 22.55
C LYS A 7 -7.94 10.08 22.55
N GLU A 8 -9.08 9.51 22.17
CA GLU A 8 -9.24 8.05 22.05
C GLU A 8 -8.38 7.50 20.90
N MET A 9 -8.35 8.21 19.77
CA MET A 9 -7.48 7.88 18.63
C MET A 9 -5.99 7.91 19.03
N ASP A 10 -5.53 8.96 19.71
CA ASP A 10 -4.14 9.09 20.17
C ASP A 10 -3.77 7.99 21.19
N HIS A 11 -4.70 7.65 22.10
CA HIS A 11 -4.52 6.54 23.03
C HIS A 11 -4.42 5.20 22.29
N TRP A 12 -5.30 4.95 21.32
CA TRP A 12 -5.25 3.71 20.54
C TRP A 12 -3.96 3.59 19.71
N GLN A 13 -3.49 4.68 19.09
CA GLN A 13 -2.22 4.68 18.36
C GLN A 13 -1.06 4.28 19.29
N SER A 14 -1.03 4.78 20.52
CA SER A 14 0.09 4.54 21.44
C SER A 14 0.00 3.23 22.23
N ALA A 15 -1.22 2.76 22.54
CA ALA A 15 -1.44 1.66 23.49
C ALA A 15 -2.57 0.69 23.09
N GLY A 16 -3.11 0.78 21.87
CA GLY A 16 -4.16 -0.12 21.40
C GLY A 16 -3.69 -1.57 21.24
N GLY A 17 -4.65 -2.50 21.11
CA GLY A 17 -4.37 -3.95 21.03
C GLY A 17 -3.40 -4.35 19.92
N TRP A 18 -3.33 -3.56 18.84
CA TRP A 18 -2.37 -3.74 17.75
C TRP A 18 -0.91 -3.75 18.24
N LYS A 19 -0.57 -3.07 19.35
CA LYS A 19 0.78 -3.12 19.93
C LYS A 19 1.19 -4.50 20.44
N SER A 20 0.22 -5.27 20.95
CA SER A 20 0.44 -6.67 21.32
C SER A 20 0.73 -7.51 20.08
N LEU A 21 -0.06 -7.30 19.01
CA LEU A 21 0.15 -7.96 17.73
C LEU A 21 1.51 -7.62 17.11
N GLU A 22 1.95 -6.36 17.20
CA GLU A 22 3.23 -5.91 16.66
C GLU A 22 4.40 -6.63 17.32
N LYS A 23 4.35 -6.73 18.65
CA LYS A 23 5.35 -7.46 19.43
C LYS A 23 5.36 -8.94 19.06
N THR A 24 4.19 -9.58 19.01
CA THR A 24 4.06 -10.98 18.61
C THR A 24 4.59 -11.21 17.20
N ALA A 25 4.28 -10.32 16.25
CA ALA A 25 4.81 -10.40 14.89
C ALA A 25 6.34 -10.31 14.89
N ALA A 26 6.93 -9.40 15.67
CA ALA A 26 8.37 -9.23 15.75
C ALA A 26 9.05 -10.50 16.32
N ASP A 27 8.45 -11.12 17.33
CA ASP A 27 8.93 -12.38 17.91
C ASP A 27 8.87 -13.53 16.88
N ILE A 28 7.77 -13.64 16.12
CA ILE A 28 7.62 -14.63 15.04
C ILE A 28 8.68 -14.42 13.95
N VAL A 29 8.87 -13.18 13.49
CA VAL A 29 9.85 -12.82 12.46
C VAL A 29 11.27 -13.14 12.94
N SER A 30 11.62 -12.74 14.17
CA SER A 30 12.94 -13.01 14.74
C SER A 30 13.24 -14.50 14.84
N ALA A 31 12.28 -15.31 15.29
CA ALA A 31 12.43 -16.76 15.36
C ALA A 31 12.59 -17.41 13.98
N ALA A 32 11.85 -16.94 12.98
CA ALA A 32 11.96 -17.41 11.60
C ALA A 32 13.33 -17.08 11.01
N GLU A 33 13.79 -15.84 11.15
CA GLU A 33 15.10 -15.40 10.67
C GLU A 33 16.25 -16.15 11.35
N ALA A 34 16.15 -16.39 12.67
CA ALA A 34 17.13 -17.20 13.40
C ALA A 34 17.23 -18.63 12.85
N SER A 35 16.11 -19.20 12.39
CA SER A 35 16.06 -20.54 11.80
C SER A 35 16.59 -20.59 10.37
N ALA A 36 16.52 -19.47 9.63
CA ALA A 36 17.00 -19.33 8.25
C ALA A 36 18.47 -18.88 8.14
N GLY A 37 19.13 -18.59 9.26
CA GLY A 37 20.54 -18.19 9.29
C GLY A 37 20.77 -16.75 8.82
N SER A 38 21.49 -16.56 7.72
CA SER A 38 21.89 -15.22 7.24
C SER A 38 20.82 -14.49 6.44
N VAL A 39 19.74 -15.17 6.03
CA VAL A 39 18.66 -14.55 5.23
C VAL A 39 17.71 -13.81 6.16
N ARG A 40 17.31 -12.60 5.77
CA ARG A 40 16.37 -11.76 6.51
C ARG A 40 15.03 -11.69 5.78
N MET A 41 13.95 -11.78 6.54
CA MET A 41 12.58 -11.60 6.06
C MET A 41 12.31 -10.13 5.76
N SER A 42 12.82 -9.22 6.61
CA SER A 42 12.69 -7.77 6.47
C SER A 42 11.27 -7.28 6.10
N PRO A 43 10.23 -7.69 6.84
CA PRO A 43 8.87 -7.26 6.55
C PRO A 43 8.69 -5.75 6.71
N LEU A 44 7.81 -5.17 5.88
CA LEU A 44 7.40 -3.77 5.98
C LEU A 44 5.97 -3.66 6.52
N LEU A 45 5.76 -2.86 7.56
CA LEU A 45 4.44 -2.54 8.07
C LEU A 45 3.73 -1.58 7.10
N GLY A 46 2.60 -2.04 6.56
CA GLY A 46 1.77 -1.29 5.63
C GLY A 46 0.31 -1.21 6.08
N GLY A 47 -0.58 -1.10 5.10
CA GLY A 47 -2.03 -1.18 5.32
C GLY A 47 -2.59 -0.08 6.23
N GLY A 48 -3.65 -0.42 6.98
CA GLY A 48 -4.38 0.56 7.79
C GLY A 48 -3.56 1.08 8.99
N THR A 49 -2.79 0.20 9.61
CA THR A 49 -2.02 0.52 10.82
C THR A 49 -0.84 1.43 10.51
N ARG A 50 -0.16 1.23 9.36
CA ARG A 50 0.84 2.19 8.87
C ARG A 50 0.26 3.60 8.71
N LEU A 51 -0.91 3.73 8.07
CA LEU A 51 -1.56 5.03 7.87
C LEU A 51 -2.03 5.65 9.17
N MET A 52 -2.53 4.83 10.11
CA MET A 52 -2.93 5.27 11.43
C MET A 52 -1.76 5.89 12.21
N LEU A 53 -0.56 5.28 12.14
CA LEU A 53 0.65 5.80 12.78
C LEU A 53 1.08 7.18 12.29
N GLU A 54 0.83 7.45 11.01
CA GLU A 54 1.11 8.74 10.38
C GLU A 54 0.06 9.79 10.73
N MET A 55 -1.21 9.47 10.46
CA MET A 55 -2.25 10.47 10.28
C MET A 55 -3.26 10.53 11.43
N ASN A 56 -3.32 9.50 12.29
CA ASN A 56 -4.40 9.33 13.26
C ASN A 56 -5.81 9.52 12.63
N HIS A 57 -5.98 9.01 11.41
CA HIS A 57 -7.19 9.25 10.63
C HIS A 57 -8.33 8.29 10.97
N ARG A 58 -8.04 7.06 11.40
CA ARG A 58 -9.02 6.09 11.94
C ARG A 58 -8.34 4.99 12.74
N ILE A 59 -9.13 4.28 13.54
CA ILE A 59 -8.69 3.06 14.22
C ILE A 59 -8.36 1.97 13.20
N SER A 60 -7.20 1.35 13.40
CA SER A 60 -6.77 0.12 12.74
C SER A 60 -6.39 -0.88 13.82
N ARG A 61 -6.88 -2.12 13.68
CA ARG A 61 -6.73 -3.19 14.69
C ARG A 61 -5.69 -4.22 14.25
N ASP A 62 -5.70 -4.55 12.97
CA ASP A 62 -4.87 -5.59 12.36
C ASP A 62 -3.47 -5.05 12.02
N ILE A 63 -2.54 -5.94 11.72
CA ILE A 63 -1.20 -5.61 11.24
C ILE A 63 -0.97 -6.26 9.88
N ASP A 64 -0.63 -5.44 8.89
CA ASP A 64 -0.27 -5.89 7.54
C ASP A 64 1.26 -5.81 7.36
N LEU A 65 1.93 -6.96 7.28
CA LEU A 65 3.37 -7.09 7.05
C LEU A 65 3.68 -7.59 5.63
N PHE A 66 4.28 -6.73 4.82
CA PHE A 66 4.64 -7.05 3.45
C PHE A 66 6.02 -7.71 3.38
N ILE A 67 6.08 -8.92 2.82
CA ILE A 67 7.29 -9.70 2.61
C ILE A 67 7.51 -9.96 1.11
N ARG A 68 8.77 -10.21 0.72
CA ARG A 68 9.13 -10.43 -0.69
C ARG A 68 9.19 -11.89 -1.09
N ASP A 69 9.66 -12.74 -0.19
CA ASP A 69 9.89 -14.14 -0.47
C ASP A 69 8.76 -15.00 0.12
N PRO A 70 7.97 -15.70 -0.72
CA PRO A 70 6.90 -16.58 -0.24
C PRO A 70 7.41 -17.77 0.59
N GLN A 71 8.69 -18.13 0.51
CA GLN A 71 9.26 -19.24 1.31
C GLN A 71 9.12 -19.01 2.81
N TRP A 72 9.06 -17.75 3.25
CA TRP A 72 8.84 -17.42 4.65
C TRP A 72 7.52 -17.94 5.18
N ILE A 73 6.45 -17.98 4.38
CA ILE A 73 5.14 -18.50 4.80
C ILE A 73 5.29 -19.91 5.37
N GLY A 74 6.09 -20.77 4.74
CA GLY A 74 6.29 -22.14 5.23
C GLY A 74 6.98 -22.20 6.60
N LEU A 75 7.84 -21.25 6.92
CA LEU A 75 8.55 -21.20 8.21
C LEU A 75 7.67 -20.66 9.35
N ILE A 76 6.70 -19.80 9.05
CA ILE A 76 5.81 -19.18 10.04
C ILE A 76 4.38 -19.72 10.02
N SER A 77 4.07 -20.65 9.11
CA SER A 77 2.76 -21.32 9.05
C SER A 77 2.51 -22.14 10.33
N PRO A 78 1.37 -21.96 11.01
CA PRO A 78 0.98 -22.81 12.14
C PRO A 78 1.04 -24.30 11.84
N ARG A 79 0.68 -24.72 10.62
CA ARG A 79 0.71 -26.12 10.18
C ARG A 79 2.11 -26.75 10.23
N LEU A 80 3.14 -25.91 10.11
CA LEU A 80 4.54 -26.33 10.03
C LEU A 80 5.37 -25.82 11.22
N ASN A 81 4.76 -25.04 12.11
CA ASN A 81 5.43 -24.38 13.21
C ASN A 81 4.54 -24.40 14.47
N GLU A 82 4.74 -25.43 15.30
CA GLU A 82 4.00 -25.65 16.55
C GLU A 82 4.07 -24.45 17.51
N LYS A 83 5.18 -23.68 17.49
CA LYS A 83 5.27 -22.47 18.32
C LYS A 83 4.28 -21.41 17.87
N VAL A 84 4.10 -21.22 16.56
CA VAL A 84 3.11 -20.28 16.03
C VAL A 84 1.69 -20.82 16.22
N GLU A 85 1.49 -22.13 16.02
CA GLU A 85 0.19 -22.77 16.26
C GLU A 85 -0.33 -22.54 17.67
N ASN A 86 0.53 -22.65 18.68
CA ASN A 86 0.16 -22.41 20.08
C ASN A 86 -0.17 -20.95 20.42
N LEU A 87 0.16 -20.00 19.55
CA LEU A 87 -0.12 -18.57 19.77
C LEU A 87 -1.46 -18.12 19.19
N VAL A 88 -1.96 -18.81 18.16
CA VAL A 88 -3.07 -18.32 17.34
C VAL A 88 -4.39 -18.98 17.70
N SER A 89 -5.50 -18.25 17.57
CA SER A 89 -6.85 -18.81 17.67
C SER A 89 -7.35 -19.43 16.35
N GLY A 90 -6.64 -19.16 15.26
CA GLY A 90 -6.88 -19.70 13.94
C GLY A 90 -5.97 -19.03 12.90
N TYR A 91 -5.96 -19.56 11.68
CA TYR A 91 -5.20 -18.98 10.58
C TYR A 91 -5.83 -19.25 9.22
N GLU A 92 -5.49 -18.44 8.23
CA GLU A 92 -5.76 -18.68 6.81
C GLU A 92 -4.43 -18.61 6.06
N GLU A 93 -4.17 -19.59 5.19
CA GLU A 93 -2.92 -19.72 4.45
C GLU A 93 -3.20 -19.88 2.96
N ASP A 94 -2.44 -19.14 2.15
CA ASP A 94 -2.39 -19.25 0.70
C ASP A 94 -0.94 -19.11 0.22
N ALA A 95 -0.68 -19.37 -1.07
CA ALA A 95 0.63 -19.14 -1.68
C ALA A 95 1.12 -17.69 -1.56
N THR A 96 0.21 -16.72 -1.37
CA THR A 96 0.57 -15.31 -1.40
C THR A 96 0.27 -14.54 -0.11
N PHE A 97 -0.26 -15.19 0.92
CA PHE A 97 -0.43 -14.61 2.24
C PHE A 97 -0.55 -15.68 3.34
N LEU A 98 -0.25 -15.26 4.57
CA LEU A 98 -0.58 -15.99 5.79
C LEU A 98 -1.23 -15.01 6.76
N LYS A 99 -2.46 -15.31 7.16
CA LYS A 99 -3.24 -14.55 8.13
C LYS A 99 -3.30 -15.32 9.43
N LEU A 100 -2.80 -14.73 10.50
CA LEU A 100 -2.82 -15.27 11.86
C LEU A 100 -3.85 -14.52 12.70
N LYS A 101 -4.75 -15.24 13.36
CA LYS A 101 -5.86 -14.66 14.13
C LYS A 101 -5.55 -14.71 15.63
N PHE A 102 -5.80 -13.60 16.30
CA PHE A 102 -5.64 -13.40 17.75
C PHE A 102 -6.91 -12.76 18.34
N PRO A 103 -7.10 -12.78 19.66
CA PRO A 103 -8.20 -12.07 20.31
C PRO A 103 -8.22 -10.56 20.02
N GLU A 104 -7.05 -9.94 19.87
CA GLU A 104 -6.89 -8.50 19.67
C GLU A 104 -7.05 -8.05 18.20
N GLY A 105 -6.92 -8.98 17.24
CA GLY A 105 -6.97 -8.69 15.80
C GLY A 105 -6.19 -9.71 14.98
N GLU A 106 -5.81 -9.33 13.76
CA GLU A 106 -5.12 -10.21 12.81
C GLU A 106 -3.68 -9.73 12.51
N ILE A 107 -2.77 -10.67 12.26
CA ILE A 107 -1.44 -10.41 11.68
C ILE A 107 -1.41 -11.04 10.29
N ASP A 108 -1.33 -10.20 9.26
CA ASP A 108 -1.30 -10.59 7.87
C ASP A 108 0.11 -10.47 7.31
N PHE A 109 0.77 -11.60 7.04
CA PHE A 109 1.98 -11.65 6.23
C PHE A 109 1.59 -11.74 4.76
N ILE A 110 1.92 -10.71 3.98
CA ILE A 110 1.44 -10.54 2.61
C ILE A 110 2.64 -10.56 1.65
N VAL A 111 2.66 -11.51 0.71
CA VAL A 111 3.73 -11.62 -0.28
C VAL A 111 3.42 -10.70 -1.46
N ARG A 112 3.99 -9.49 -1.47
CA ARG A 112 3.86 -8.53 -2.58
C ARG A 112 5.13 -7.70 -2.73
N MET A 113 5.41 -7.34 -3.99
CA MET A 113 6.51 -6.44 -4.32
C MET A 113 6.12 -4.98 -4.05
N SER A 114 7.12 -4.13 -3.85
CA SER A 114 6.93 -2.68 -3.85
C SER A 114 6.56 -2.19 -5.26
N LEU A 115 5.63 -1.24 -5.34
CA LEU A 115 5.12 -0.68 -6.60
C LEU A 115 5.77 0.66 -6.96
N THR A 116 6.13 1.46 -5.97
CA THR A 116 6.64 2.83 -6.15
C THR A 116 8.16 2.89 -6.23
N GLY A 117 8.85 1.89 -5.68
CA GLY A 117 10.32 1.88 -5.55
C GLY A 117 10.86 2.87 -4.52
N LEU A 118 10.00 3.49 -3.71
CA LEU A 118 10.41 4.38 -2.62
C LEU A 118 11.11 3.57 -1.51
N PRO A 119 12.12 4.16 -0.84
CA PRO A 119 12.77 3.50 0.29
C PRO A 119 11.78 3.36 1.46
N PRO A 120 11.86 2.29 2.27
CA PRO A 120 11.10 2.17 3.50
C PRO A 120 11.37 3.33 4.47
N GLU A 121 10.39 3.64 5.29
CA GLU A 121 10.46 4.67 6.32
C GLU A 121 10.70 4.05 7.71
N THR A 122 11.09 4.89 8.68
CA THR A 122 11.29 4.48 10.08
C THR A 122 10.42 5.35 10.98
N SER A 123 10.03 4.80 12.13
CA SER A 123 9.32 5.55 13.18
C SER A 123 9.61 4.94 14.53
N GLU A 124 9.83 5.79 15.54
CA GLU A 124 9.95 5.35 16.95
C GLU A 124 8.65 4.69 17.46
N LYS A 125 7.54 4.89 16.74
CA LYS A 125 6.24 4.30 17.06
C LYS A 125 6.10 2.86 16.54
N SER A 126 7.08 2.27 15.86
CA SER A 126 6.96 0.95 15.24
C SER A 126 8.22 0.12 15.44
N LEU A 127 8.07 -1.20 15.60
CA LEU A 127 9.18 -2.15 15.62
C LEU A 127 9.64 -2.54 14.20
N PHE A 128 8.79 -2.31 13.21
CA PHE A 128 9.06 -2.61 11.81
C PHE A 128 9.38 -1.35 11.00
N LEU A 129 10.15 -1.54 9.93
CA LEU A 129 10.22 -0.56 8.84
C LEU A 129 8.84 -0.38 8.22
N LEU A 130 8.60 0.79 7.68
CA LEU A 130 7.29 1.24 7.24
C LEU A 130 7.23 1.31 5.72
N ASP A 131 6.14 0.85 5.12
CA ASP A 131 5.81 1.23 3.74
C ASP A 131 5.60 2.76 3.68
N PRO A 132 6.14 3.45 2.67
CA PRO A 132 5.81 4.85 2.40
C PRO A 132 4.31 5.04 2.18
N ILE A 133 3.77 6.20 2.55
CA ILE A 133 2.33 6.50 2.41
C ILE A 133 1.85 6.29 0.96
N GLU A 134 2.64 6.75 0.00
CA GLU A 134 2.39 6.56 -1.43
C GLU A 134 2.34 5.07 -1.82
N GLU A 135 3.22 4.24 -1.24
CA GLU A 135 3.25 2.78 -1.47
C GLU A 135 1.99 2.11 -0.93
N VAL A 136 1.52 2.52 0.26
CA VAL A 136 0.27 2.01 0.82
C VAL A 136 -0.93 2.35 -0.07
N LEU A 137 -1.01 3.59 -0.57
CA LEU A 137 -2.06 3.98 -1.51
C LEU A 137 -1.97 3.18 -2.82
N ALA A 138 -0.77 3.07 -3.39
CA ALA A 138 -0.53 2.33 -4.62
C ALA A 138 -0.99 0.86 -4.47
N LYS A 139 -0.61 0.19 -3.38
CA LYS A 139 -1.01 -1.19 -3.09
C LYS A 139 -2.52 -1.35 -2.96
N LYS A 140 -3.20 -0.42 -2.28
CA LYS A 140 -4.68 -0.43 -2.17
C LYS A 140 -5.35 -0.34 -3.54
N LEU A 141 -4.97 0.65 -4.34
CA LEU A 141 -5.60 0.84 -5.66
C LEU A 141 -5.21 -0.27 -6.65
N PHE A 142 -3.96 -0.69 -6.66
CA PHE A 142 -3.44 -1.65 -7.64
C PHE A 142 -3.85 -3.10 -7.32
N TYR A 143 -3.66 -3.56 -6.08
CA TYR A 143 -3.96 -4.95 -5.71
C TYR A 143 -5.40 -5.16 -5.27
N ARG A 144 -6.05 -4.15 -4.67
CA ARG A 144 -7.43 -4.25 -4.18
C ARG A 144 -8.43 -3.48 -5.04
N GLY A 145 -8.04 -2.97 -6.21
CA GLY A 145 -8.92 -2.16 -7.06
C GLY A 145 -10.25 -2.84 -7.42
N ALA A 146 -10.21 -4.14 -7.73
CA ALA A 146 -11.41 -4.94 -8.04
C ALA A 146 -12.27 -5.32 -6.81
N SER A 147 -11.73 -5.11 -5.60
CA SER A 147 -12.38 -5.42 -4.32
C SER A 147 -12.27 -4.24 -3.36
N LEU A 148 -12.30 -3.01 -3.90
CA LEU A 148 -12.03 -1.79 -3.14
C LEU A 148 -13.10 -1.61 -2.05
N THR A 149 -12.66 -1.48 -0.80
CA THR A 149 -13.58 -1.39 0.34
C THR A 149 -13.86 0.05 0.74
N SER A 150 -14.91 0.27 1.53
CA SER A 150 -15.21 1.57 2.17
C SER A 150 -14.02 2.13 2.96
N ARG A 151 -13.25 1.25 3.64
CA ARG A 151 -12.03 1.66 4.37
C ARG A 151 -10.91 2.09 3.42
N ASP A 152 -10.75 1.44 2.27
CA ASP A 152 -9.74 1.83 1.28
C ASP A 152 -10.06 3.19 0.66
N LEU A 153 -11.34 3.45 0.36
CA LEU A 153 -11.79 4.75 -0.13
C LEU A 153 -11.59 5.84 0.94
N PHE A 154 -11.91 5.55 2.21
CA PHE A 154 -11.67 6.46 3.33
C PHE A 154 -10.19 6.79 3.48
N ASP A 155 -9.33 5.77 3.46
CA ASP A 155 -7.87 5.91 3.55
C ASP A 155 -7.34 6.76 2.38
N TRP A 156 -7.80 6.49 1.15
CA TRP A 156 -7.41 7.25 -0.05
C TRP A 156 -7.78 8.73 0.09
N ALA A 157 -9.01 9.04 0.50
CA ALA A 157 -9.44 10.42 0.71
C ALA A 157 -8.61 11.13 1.80
N CYS A 158 -8.29 10.45 2.90
CA CYS A 158 -7.48 11.01 3.98
C CYS A 158 -6.04 11.28 3.54
N ILE A 159 -5.39 10.34 2.83
CA ILE A 159 -4.03 10.51 2.32
C ILE A 159 -3.91 11.79 1.49
N GLU A 160 -4.82 11.98 0.53
CA GLU A 160 -4.73 13.11 -0.38
C GLU A 160 -5.21 14.43 0.21
N SER A 161 -6.09 14.41 1.22
CA SER A 161 -6.59 15.63 1.86
C SER A 161 -5.72 16.13 3.01
N MET A 162 -5.18 15.24 3.83
CA MET A 162 -4.41 15.60 5.02
C MET A 162 -2.93 15.85 4.70
N TYR A 163 -2.40 15.23 3.64
CA TYR A 163 -1.00 15.36 3.24
C TYR A 163 -0.86 15.73 1.76
N PRO A 164 -1.30 16.93 1.34
CA PRO A 164 -1.10 17.39 -0.03
C PRO A 164 0.38 17.32 -0.43
N GLY A 165 0.67 16.60 -1.51
CA GLY A 165 2.04 16.42 -2.02
C GLY A 165 2.81 15.22 -1.45
N SER A 166 2.23 14.45 -0.52
CA SER A 166 2.82 13.17 -0.06
C SER A 166 2.78 12.05 -1.10
N VAL A 167 2.05 12.28 -2.20
CA VAL A 167 1.81 11.33 -3.28
C VAL A 167 2.15 11.99 -4.62
N ASP A 168 3.06 11.38 -5.37
CA ASP A 168 3.27 11.65 -6.79
C ASP A 168 2.06 11.14 -7.59
N SER A 169 1.14 12.07 -7.86
CA SER A 169 -0.08 11.78 -8.62
C SER A 169 0.20 11.20 -10.01
N GLN A 170 1.30 11.61 -10.66
CA GLN A 170 1.67 11.10 -11.98
C GLN A 170 2.15 9.64 -11.90
N ARG A 171 2.85 9.28 -10.82
CA ARG A 171 3.26 7.89 -10.57
C ARG A 171 2.08 7.01 -10.23
N ILE A 172 1.20 7.43 -9.32
CA ILE A 172 -0.02 6.69 -9.00
C ILE A 172 -0.86 6.50 -10.26
N ALA A 173 -1.09 7.57 -11.03
CA ALA A 173 -1.79 7.51 -12.32
C ALA A 173 -1.21 6.43 -13.25
N ARG A 174 0.11 6.39 -13.44
CA ARG A 174 0.77 5.38 -14.27
C ARG A 174 0.60 3.97 -13.73
N LEU A 175 0.73 3.76 -12.43
CA LEU A 175 0.60 2.46 -11.78
C LEU A 175 -0.82 1.90 -11.88
N VAL A 176 -1.82 2.74 -11.61
CA VAL A 176 -3.22 2.29 -11.48
C VAL A 176 -4.00 2.35 -12.80
N ASN A 177 -3.43 2.90 -13.87
CA ASN A 177 -4.11 3.04 -15.16
C ASN A 177 -4.65 1.70 -15.69
N SER A 178 -3.88 0.62 -15.57
CA SER A 178 -4.32 -0.72 -16.00
C SER A 178 -5.42 -1.33 -15.12
N ARG A 179 -5.70 -0.74 -13.95
CA ARG A 179 -6.71 -1.16 -12.96
C ARG A 179 -7.89 -0.20 -12.89
N ALA A 180 -7.87 0.89 -13.66
CA ALA A 180 -8.88 1.93 -13.58
C ALA A 180 -10.31 1.40 -13.87
N PRO A 181 -10.55 0.49 -14.82
CA PRO A 181 -11.87 -0.10 -15.02
C PRO A 181 -12.40 -0.82 -13.76
N GLU A 182 -11.56 -1.65 -13.12
CA GLU A 182 -11.94 -2.40 -11.93
C GLU A 182 -12.16 -1.50 -10.72
N ILE A 183 -11.32 -0.47 -10.53
CA ILE A 183 -11.51 0.53 -9.47
C ILE A 183 -12.82 1.29 -9.69
N ARG A 184 -13.10 1.72 -10.93
CA ARG A 184 -14.34 2.42 -11.29
C ARG A 184 -15.55 1.55 -10.97
N GLN A 185 -15.50 0.28 -11.39
CA GLN A 185 -16.58 -0.67 -11.14
C GLN A 185 -16.82 -0.86 -9.64
N SER A 186 -15.76 -1.00 -8.83
CA SER A 186 -15.87 -1.09 -7.38
C SER A 186 -16.52 0.16 -6.77
N LEU A 187 -16.14 1.37 -7.22
CA LEU A 187 -16.75 2.62 -6.76
C LEU A 187 -18.23 2.75 -7.16
N GLU A 188 -18.62 2.24 -8.32
CA GLU A 188 -20.01 2.19 -8.77
C GLU A 188 -20.85 1.21 -7.97
N MET A 189 -20.33 0.02 -7.70
CA MET A 189 -20.99 -0.95 -6.81
C MET A 189 -21.09 -0.41 -5.39
N MET A 190 -20.03 0.23 -4.89
CA MET A 190 -19.97 0.83 -3.56
C MET A 190 -21.06 1.89 -3.38
N ALA A 191 -21.26 2.77 -4.37
CA ALA A 191 -22.30 3.81 -4.36
C ALA A 191 -23.71 3.25 -4.14
N ASN A 192 -23.97 2.04 -4.63
CA ASN A 192 -25.29 1.38 -4.58
C ASN A 192 -25.39 0.31 -3.48
N SER A 193 -24.36 0.15 -2.65
CA SER A 193 -24.28 -0.92 -1.67
C SER A 193 -24.62 -0.41 -0.27
N SER A 194 -25.78 -0.85 0.25
CA SER A 194 -26.17 -0.60 1.65
C SER A 194 -25.15 -1.20 2.63
N SER A 195 -24.52 -2.32 2.26
CA SER A 195 -23.45 -2.93 3.05
C SER A 195 -22.21 -2.04 3.11
N ALA A 196 -21.79 -1.47 1.97
CA ALA A 196 -20.66 -0.55 1.94
C ALA A 196 -20.92 0.70 2.79
N LYS A 197 -22.12 1.27 2.72
CA LYS A 197 -22.53 2.41 3.56
C LYS A 197 -22.57 2.06 5.05
N ARG A 198 -23.04 0.86 5.42
CA ARG A 198 -22.95 0.36 6.80
C ARG A 198 -21.50 0.23 7.25
N MET A 199 -20.63 -0.39 6.45
CA MET A 199 -19.21 -0.53 6.77
C MET A 199 -18.50 0.83 6.89
N TRP A 200 -18.85 1.80 6.04
CA TRP A 200 -18.38 3.19 6.17
C TRP A 200 -18.79 3.78 7.51
N ASN A 201 -20.03 3.56 7.92
CA ASN A 201 -20.52 4.06 9.21
C ASN A 201 -19.89 3.40 10.43
N LEU A 202 -19.28 2.22 10.29
CA LEU A 202 -18.52 1.55 11.35
C LEU A 202 -17.05 1.98 11.42
N ILE A 203 -16.58 2.84 10.51
CA ILE A 203 -15.23 3.41 10.63
C ILE A 203 -15.20 4.28 11.89
N GLU A 204 -14.35 3.90 12.83
CA GLU A 204 -14.05 4.66 14.04
C GLU A 204 -12.98 5.70 13.73
N THR A 205 -13.39 6.96 13.73
CA THR A 205 -12.55 8.08 13.28
C THR A 205 -12.94 9.38 13.97
N PRO A 206 -11.98 10.28 14.23
CA PRO A 206 -12.28 11.66 14.63
C PRO A 206 -12.65 12.56 13.43
N ILE A 207 -12.55 12.05 12.20
CA ILE A 207 -12.77 12.82 10.96
C ILE A 207 -14.21 12.64 10.50
N GLU A 208 -14.90 13.75 10.24
CA GLU A 208 -16.20 13.72 9.60
C GLU A 208 -16.07 13.76 8.07
N MET A 209 -16.73 12.83 7.40
CA MET A 209 -16.66 12.65 5.96
C MET A 209 -17.92 11.92 5.47
N ASP A 210 -18.58 12.50 4.48
CA ASP A 210 -19.82 11.97 3.92
C ASP A 210 -19.54 10.87 2.89
N PHE A 211 -20.22 9.73 3.04
CA PHE A 211 -20.00 8.56 2.18
C PHE A 211 -20.27 8.86 0.70
N ASP A 212 -21.41 9.47 0.38
CA ASP A 212 -21.85 9.64 -1.01
C ASP A 212 -20.99 10.69 -1.74
N LYS A 213 -20.62 11.77 -1.02
CA LYS A 213 -19.64 12.77 -1.49
C LYS A 213 -18.27 12.14 -1.70
N THR A 214 -17.80 11.27 -0.81
CA THR A 214 -16.47 10.68 -0.95
C THR A 214 -16.40 9.62 -2.05
N VAL A 215 -17.48 8.87 -2.28
CA VAL A 215 -17.57 7.99 -3.46
C VAL A 215 -17.52 8.82 -4.74
N SER A 216 -18.25 9.93 -4.80
CA SER A 216 -18.22 10.86 -5.94
C SER A 216 -16.83 11.46 -6.15
N TRP A 217 -16.17 11.88 -5.06
CA TRP A 217 -14.78 12.34 -5.07
C TRP A 217 -13.83 11.27 -5.62
N GLY A 218 -13.93 10.02 -5.15
CA GLY A 218 -13.08 8.91 -5.61
C GLY A 218 -13.22 8.64 -7.10
N LYS A 219 -14.44 8.71 -7.64
CA LYS A 219 -14.70 8.58 -9.10
C LYS A 219 -14.04 9.72 -9.89
N ASN A 220 -14.20 10.96 -9.42
CA ASN A 220 -13.58 12.12 -10.06
C ASN A 220 -12.05 12.05 -9.98
N ARG A 221 -11.50 11.60 -8.85
CA ARG A 221 -10.07 11.49 -8.67
C ARG A 221 -9.48 10.40 -9.55
N LEU A 222 -10.17 9.27 -9.71
CA LEU A 222 -9.77 8.22 -10.66
C LEU A 222 -9.75 8.73 -12.11
N ASN A 223 -10.72 9.57 -12.51
CA ASN A 223 -10.71 10.20 -13.83
C ASN A 223 -9.51 11.15 -13.99
N ALA A 224 -9.20 11.95 -12.97
CA ALA A 224 -8.01 12.80 -12.98
C ALA A 224 -6.71 11.97 -13.11
N TYR A 225 -6.62 10.81 -12.45
CA TYR A 225 -5.51 9.88 -12.65
C TYR A 225 -5.46 9.31 -14.07
N TRP A 226 -6.61 8.98 -14.66
CA TRP A 226 -6.68 8.55 -16.05
C TRP A 226 -6.12 9.62 -16.99
N ASP A 227 -6.58 10.87 -16.86
CA ASP A 227 -6.14 11.98 -17.70
C ASP A 227 -4.63 12.26 -17.57
N LEU A 228 -4.11 12.25 -16.34
CA LEU A 228 -2.67 12.37 -16.08
C LEU A 228 -1.87 11.25 -16.74
N SER A 229 -2.40 10.02 -16.74
CA SER A 229 -1.72 8.88 -17.37
C SER A 229 -1.61 9.01 -18.90
N LEU A 230 -2.55 9.72 -19.54
CA LEU A 230 -2.54 10.02 -20.97
C LEU A 230 -1.55 11.15 -21.30
N ALA A 231 -1.58 12.25 -20.53
CA ALA A 231 -0.68 13.39 -20.71
C ALA A 231 0.80 12.98 -20.60
N GLY A 232 1.12 12.02 -19.73
CA GLY A 232 2.48 11.47 -19.60
C GLY A 232 2.97 10.65 -20.80
N LYS A 233 2.07 10.15 -21.66
CA LYS A 233 2.42 9.38 -22.87
C LYS A 233 2.78 10.30 -24.05
N GLU A 234 2.14 11.46 -24.15
CA GLU A 234 2.40 12.43 -25.22
C GLU A 234 3.81 13.05 -25.13
N GLY A 235 4.34 13.20 -23.90
CA GLY A 235 5.69 13.73 -23.66
C GLY A 235 6.87 12.79 -24.00
N HIS A 236 6.63 11.53 -24.39
CA HIS A 236 7.68 10.59 -24.82
C HIS A 236 7.56 10.16 -26.28
N GLY A 237 6.49 10.55 -26.99
CA GLY A 237 6.28 10.27 -28.41
C GLY A 237 6.84 11.32 -29.38
N GLY A 238 7.39 12.44 -28.87
CA GLY A 238 7.75 13.63 -29.64
C GLY A 238 9.24 13.86 -29.91
N ARG A 239 10.07 12.81 -30.00
CA ARG A 239 11.39 12.91 -30.65
C ARG A 239 11.44 12.01 -31.87
N SER A 240 10.71 12.41 -32.90
CA SER A 240 10.88 11.90 -34.25
C SER A 240 12.19 12.43 -34.83
N VAL A 241 13.02 11.48 -35.23
CA VAL A 241 14.21 11.62 -36.06
C VAL A 241 13.88 12.43 -37.31
N SER A 242 14.51 13.58 -37.50
CA SER A 242 14.60 14.22 -38.82
C SER A 242 15.97 14.89 -38.97
N GLY A 243 16.60 14.68 -40.14
CA GLY A 243 17.82 15.38 -40.54
C GLY A 243 19.06 14.52 -40.79
N ARG A 244 18.96 13.47 -41.64
CA ARG A 244 20.12 13.08 -42.46
C ARG A 244 20.29 14.15 -43.54
N GLU A 245 21.22 15.07 -43.35
CA GLU A 245 21.78 15.83 -44.47
C GLU A 245 23.11 15.21 -44.89
N SER A 246 23.09 14.69 -46.11
CA SER A 246 24.24 14.28 -46.89
C SER A 246 25.02 15.53 -47.33
N LYS A 247 26.30 15.63 -46.94
CA LYS A 247 27.27 16.45 -47.67
C LYS A 247 28.43 15.59 -48.15
N LYS A 248 28.50 15.50 -49.47
CA LYS A 248 29.60 14.94 -50.27
C LYS A 248 30.90 15.69 -50.01
N GLU A 249 31.96 14.90 -49.94
CA GLU A 249 33.36 15.13 -50.35
C GLU A 249 33.84 16.57 -50.56
N LYS A 250 34.93 16.92 -49.86
CA LYS A 250 36.17 17.39 -50.48
C LYS A 250 37.37 16.93 -49.65
N ASN A 251 38.16 16.05 -50.26
CA ASN A 251 39.54 15.77 -49.86
C ASN A 251 40.44 16.85 -50.50
N PRO A 252 41.42 17.39 -49.77
CA PRO A 252 42.76 17.36 -50.34
C PRO A 252 43.80 16.90 -49.31
N GLY A 253 44.66 16.00 -49.75
CA GLY A 253 45.76 15.47 -48.95
C GLY A 253 46.91 16.44 -48.73
N TYR A 254 47.79 16.04 -47.82
CA TYR A 254 49.23 16.30 -47.63
C TYR A 254 49.49 15.78 -46.19
N GLY A 255 50.43 14.91 -45.83
CA GLY A 255 51.70 14.49 -46.42
C GLY A 255 52.76 14.53 -45.30
N PHE A 256 53.37 13.37 -45.00
CA PHE A 256 54.63 13.13 -44.25
C PHE A 256 54.70 13.47 -42.74
N GLY A 257 55.40 12.72 -41.89
CA GLY A 257 56.31 11.60 -42.15
C GLY A 257 56.95 11.01 -40.88
N PHE A 258 57.68 9.91 -41.12
CA PHE A 258 58.58 9.10 -40.28
C PHE A 258 57.95 8.27 -39.16
#